data_AF-A0A1H6NH41-F1
#
_entry.id   AF-A0A1H6NH41-F1
#
_cell.length_a   1.000
_cell.length_b   1.000
_cell.length_c   1.000
_cell.angle_alpha   90.00
_cell.angle_beta   90.00
_cell.angle_gamma   90.00
#
_symmetry.space_group_name_H-M   'P 1'
#
loop_
_entity.id
_entity.type
_entity.pdbx_description
1 polymer ?
#
loop_
_entity_poly.entity_id
_entity_poly.type
_entity_poly.pdbx_seq_one_letter_code
_entity_poly.pdbx_strand_id
1 'polypeptide(L)' 'MADRTGLKFVGFIFASVTLAVMLATCMVVKGYADGAYTLESSAVVSE' A
#
# COMPACT_ATOMS: atom_id res chain seq x y z
N MET A 1 -24.56 -12.51 -22.08
CA MET A 1 -24.13 -13.39 -20.96
C MET A 1 -22.69 -13.01 -20.65
N ALA A 2 -22.40 -12.46 -19.47
CA ALA A 2 -21.03 -12.08 -19.12
C ALA A 2 -20.15 -13.33 -19.03
N ASP A 3 -18.93 -13.24 -19.56
CA ASP A 3 -17.98 -14.33 -19.57
C ASP A 3 -17.51 -14.60 -18.14
N ARG A 4 -18.17 -15.54 -17.46
CA ARG A 4 -18.02 -15.82 -16.02
C ARG A 4 -16.60 -16.26 -15.68
N THR A 5 -15.92 -16.92 -16.61
CA THR A 5 -14.53 -17.37 -16.44
C THR A 5 -13.56 -16.19 -16.45
N GLY A 6 -13.71 -15.28 -17.42
CA GLY A 6 -12.88 -14.07 -17.50
C GLY A 6 -13.08 -13.15 -16.29
N LEU A 7 -14.33 -12.99 -15.83
CA LEU A 7 -14.63 -12.16 -14.66
C LEU A 7 -14.00 -12.70 -13.37
N LYS A 8 -13.97 -14.03 -13.18
CA LYS A 8 -13.30 -14.66 -12.02
C LYS A 8 -11.79 -14.46 -12.07
N PHE A 9 -11.18 -14.55 -13.25
CA PHE A 9 -9.74 -14.32 -13.41
C PHE A 9 -9.36 -12.87 -13.06
N VAL A 10 -10.09 -11.89 -13.61
CA VAL A 10 -9.86 -10.47 -13.31
C VAL A 10 -10.08 -10.18 -11.82
N GLY A 11 -11.11 -10.76 -11.21
CA GLY A 11 -11.36 -10.63 -9.77
C GLY A 11 -10.20 -11.17 -8.92
N PHE A 12 -9.60 -12.30 -9.32
CA PHE A 12 -8.44 -12.86 -8.63
C PHE A 12 -7.21 -11.94 -8.74
N ILE A 13 -6.94 -11.40 -9.93
CA ILE A 13 -5.85 -10.43 -10.12
C ILE A 13 -6.09 -9.19 -9.26
N PHE A 14 -7.28 -8.62 -9.31
CA PHE A 14 -7.63 -7.44 -8.51
C PHE A 14 -7.45 -7.69 -7.00
N ALA A 15 -7.89 -8.84 -6.50
CA ALA A 15 -7.70 -9.21 -5.10
C ALA A 15 -6.21 -9.34 -4.73
N SER A 16 -5.42 -9.99 -5.59
CA SER A 16 -3.97 -10.14 -5.35
C SER A 16 -3.24 -8.78 -5.33
N VAL A 17 -3.59 -7.87 -6.25
CA VAL A 17 -3.04 -6.51 -6.29
C VAL A 17 -3.45 -5.73 -5.04
N THR A 18 -4.73 -5.81 -4.65
CA THR A 18 -5.22 -5.16 -3.43
C THR A 18 -4.45 -5.65 -2.20
N LEU A 19 -4.22 -6.96 -2.09
CA LEU A 19 -3.46 -7.55 -0.99
C LEU A 19 -2.00 -7.08 -0.99
N ALA A 20 -1.36 -7.06 -2.16
CA ALA A 20 0.02 -6.56 -2.28
C ALA A 20 0.13 -5.08 -1.87
N VAL A 21 -0.80 -4.23 -2.30
CA VAL A 21 -0.85 -2.81 -1.91
C VAL A 21 -1.07 -2.66 -0.41
N MET A 22 -1.94 -3.48 0.19
CA MET A 22 -2.22 -3.43 1.62
C MET A 22 -0.97 -3.83 2.43
N LEU A 23 -0.25 -4.87 2.00
CA LEU A 23 1.02 -5.27 2.62
C LEU A 23 2.10 -4.19 2.48
N ALA A 24 2.25 -3.60 1.29
CA ALA A 24 3.21 -2.52 1.07
C ALA A 24 2.91 -1.32 1.97
N THR A 25 1.63 -0.94 2.09
CA THR A 25 1.18 0.14 2.97
C THR A 25 1.52 -0.18 4.44
N CYS A 26 1.26 -1.41 4.88
CA CYS A 26 1.66 -1.86 6.22
C CYS A 26 3.18 -1.79 6.44
N MET A 27 3.99 -2.18 5.46
CA MET A 27 5.45 -2.06 5.56
C MET A 27 5.92 -0.62 5.69
N VAL A 28 5.29 0.33 4.98
CA VAL A 28 5.60 1.75 5.09
C VAL A 28 5.27 2.26 6.49
N VAL A 29 4.03 2.03 6.96
CA VAL A 29 3.58 2.46 8.29
C VAL A 29 4.45 1.84 9.40
N LYS A 30 4.72 0.54 9.28
CA LYS A 30 5.60 -0.16 10.21
C LYS A 30 7.02 0.42 10.19
N GLY A 31 7.57 0.71 9.01
CA GLY A 31 8.89 1.34 8.89
C GLY A 31 8.95 2.73 9.55
N TYR A 32 7.87 3.50 9.53
CA TYR A 32 7.78 4.74 10.30
C TYR A 32 7.74 4.48 11.81
N ALA A 33 6.99 3.48 12.27
CA ALA A 33 6.92 3.11 13.68
C ALA A 33 8.24 2.55 14.22
N ASP A 34 8.96 1.78 13.41
CA ASP A 34 10.26 1.19 13.74
C ASP A 34 11.43 2.20 13.59
N GLY A 35 11.15 3.45 13.18
CA GLY A 35 12.17 4.49 12.99
C GLY A 35 13.08 4.28 11.76
N ALA A 36 12.74 3.35 10.86
CA ALA A 36 13.47 3.11 9.62
C ALA A 36 13.29 4.24 8.59
N TYR A 37 12.20 5.01 8.70
CA TYR A 37 11.96 6.23 7.93
C TYR A 37 11.89 7.42 8.88
N THR A 38 12.75 8.41 8.68
CA THR A 38 12.68 9.70 9.38
C THR A 38 11.98 10.72 8.50
N LEU A 39 11.01 11.45 9.05
CA LEU A 39 10.51 12.67 8.42
C LEU A 39 11.55 13.74 8.70
N GLU A 40 12.46 14.00 7.76
CA GLU A 40 13.35 15.17 7.84
C GLU A 40 12.45 16.39 8.08
N SER A 41 12.55 16.97 9.28
CA SER A 41 11.72 18.10 9.71
C SER A 41 12.10 19.32 8.87
N SER A 42 11.51 19.43 7.69
CA SER A 42 11.57 20.65 6.88
C SER A 42 10.66 21.71 7.49
N ALA A 43 11.00 22.17 8.69
CA ALA A 43 10.72 23.50 9.22
C ALA A 43 11.30 23.62 10.63
N VAL A 44 12.61 23.82 10.71
CA VAL A 44 13.09 24.88 11.60
C VAL A 44 12.49 26.20 11.09
N VAL A 45 11.24 26.49 11.44
CA VAL A 45 10.78 27.87 11.53
C VAL A 45 11.00 28.27 12.98
N SER A 46 12.16 28.89 13.21
CA SER A 46 12.39 29.66 14.42
C SER A 46 11.69 31.00 14.24
N GLU A 47 10.63 31.23 15.00
CA GLU A 47 10.30 32.53 15.59
C GLU A 47 9.66 32.31 16.97
#